data_AF-A0A2D6XGG0-F1
#
_entry.id   AF-A0A2D6XGG0-F1
#
_cell.length_a   1.000
_cell.length_b   1.000
_cell.length_c   1.000
_cell.angle_alpha   90.00
_cell.angle_beta   90.00
_cell.angle_gamma   90.00
#
_symmetry.space_group_name_H-M   'P 1'
#
loop_
_entity.id
_entity.type
_entity.pdbx_description
1 polymer ?
#
loop_
_entity_poly.entity_id
_entity_poly.type
_entity_poly.pdbx_seq_one_letter_code
_entity_poly.pdbx_strand_id
1 'polypeptide(L)'
;MSFGNNDNADFKISAFNSAGFKMQRLHKILDLLNDLDANLTAFNEEFQEYNYKIKFHKCENLYQEVESKLTPKEKARIETLRIYIINFMDKHSVFKTIKKKTYPFSSKQIINTNILQIVRDLLSRYETECRRLVDAHGMDTSYNEEEGLF
;
A
#
# COMPACT_ATOMS: atom_id res chain seq x y z
N MET A 1 -12.03 -47.47 21.14
CA MET A 1 -11.20 -46.83 20.09
C MET A 1 -11.52 -45.36 20.12
N SER A 2 -10.64 -44.54 20.68
CA SER A 2 -10.83 -43.09 20.78
C SER A 2 -9.96 -42.44 19.71
N PHE A 3 -10.58 -41.99 18.62
CA PHE A 3 -9.95 -41.14 17.61
C PHE A 3 -10.57 -39.75 17.75
N GLY A 4 -9.96 -38.92 18.57
CA GLY A 4 -10.31 -37.52 18.73
C GLY A 4 -9.04 -36.71 18.97
N ASN A 5 -8.95 -35.57 18.28
CA ASN A 5 -8.11 -34.39 18.60
C ASN A 5 -6.78 -34.13 17.86
N ASN A 6 -6.43 -34.79 16.75
CA ASN A 6 -5.20 -34.39 16.02
C ASN A 6 -5.38 -33.32 14.92
N ASP A 7 -6.57 -33.16 14.33
CA ASP A 7 -6.72 -32.22 13.20
C ASP A 7 -6.75 -30.74 13.62
N ASN A 8 -7.08 -30.46 14.89
CA ASN A 8 -7.19 -29.08 15.41
C ASN A 8 -5.85 -28.47 15.82
N ALA A 9 -4.84 -29.28 16.15
CA ALA A 9 -3.53 -28.78 16.57
C ALA A 9 -2.72 -28.28 15.36
N ASP A 10 -2.71 -29.05 14.27
CA ASP A 10 -2.00 -28.68 13.04
C ASP A 10 -2.63 -27.46 12.36
N PHE A 11 -3.96 -27.31 12.41
CA PHE A 11 -4.64 -26.12 11.90
C PHE A 11 -4.29 -24.86 12.71
N LYS A 12 -4.16 -24.98 14.05
CA LYS A 12 -3.73 -23.87 14.93
C LYS A 12 -2.27 -23.47 14.68
N ILE A 13 -1.37 -24.44 14.48
CA ILE A 13 0.05 -24.15 14.19
C ILE A 13 0.21 -23.53 12.80
N SER A 14 -0.54 -24.00 11.80
CA SER A 14 -0.57 -23.44 10.44
C SER A 14 -1.16 -22.03 10.39
N ALA A 15 -2.26 -21.78 11.13
CA ALA A 15 -2.86 -20.47 11.29
C ALA A 15 -1.92 -19.49 12.01
N PHE A 16 -1.19 -19.95 13.03
CA PHE A 16 -0.22 -19.14 13.76
C PHE A 16 1.00 -18.75 12.90
N ASN A 17 1.54 -19.71 12.14
CA ASN A 17 2.64 -19.43 11.21
C ASN A 17 2.22 -18.47 10.10
N SER A 18 1.02 -18.66 9.52
CA SER A 18 0.50 -17.78 8.47
C SER A 18 0.20 -16.36 8.98
N ALA A 19 -0.26 -16.20 10.23
CA ALA A 19 -0.40 -14.88 10.87
C ALA A 19 0.96 -14.19 11.07
N GLY A 20 1.99 -14.91 11.53
CA GLY A 20 3.35 -14.39 11.67
C GLY A 20 3.96 -13.92 10.35
N PHE A 21 3.80 -14.70 9.27
CA PHE A 21 4.28 -14.30 7.93
C PHE A 21 3.51 -13.10 7.36
N LYS A 22 2.22 -12.95 7.66
CA LYS A 22 1.43 -11.77 7.28
C LYS A 22 1.91 -10.51 8.01
N MET A 23 2.14 -10.59 9.31
CA MET A 23 2.68 -9.47 10.08
C MET A 23 4.07 -9.04 9.58
N GLN A 24 4.97 -9.99 9.30
CA GLN A 24 6.28 -9.67 8.74
C GLN A 24 6.18 -8.99 7.37
N ARG A 25 5.23 -9.42 6.53
CA ARG A 25 5.00 -8.84 5.20
C ARG A 25 4.43 -7.43 5.30
N LEU A 26 3.44 -7.21 6.16
CA LEU A 26 2.87 -5.90 6.43
C LEU A 26 3.93 -4.94 6.96
N HIS A 27 4.75 -5.38 7.92
CA HIS A 27 5.85 -4.57 8.46
C HIS A 27 6.82 -4.14 7.36
N LYS A 28 7.27 -5.07 6.50
CA LYS A 28 8.15 -4.74 5.36
C LYS A 28 7.51 -3.74 4.39
N ILE A 29 6.21 -3.84 4.14
CA ILE A 29 5.51 -2.90 3.26
C ILE A 29 5.46 -1.51 3.90
N LEU A 30 5.18 -1.42 5.21
CA LEU A 30 5.14 -0.16 5.93
C LEU A 30 6.52 0.53 6.02
N ASP A 31 7.58 -0.24 6.26
CA ASP A 31 8.96 0.29 6.25
C ASP A 31 9.30 0.89 4.89
N LEU A 32 9.03 0.15 3.81
CA LEU A 32 9.25 0.63 2.44
C LEU A 32 8.43 1.88 2.12
N LEU A 33 7.20 1.99 2.61
CA LEU A 33 6.37 3.19 2.42
C LEU A 33 6.99 4.41 3.11
N ASN A 34 7.49 4.24 4.34
CA ASN A 34 8.15 5.32 5.08
C ASN A 34 9.44 5.77 4.38
N ASP A 35 10.22 4.83 3.84
CA ASP A 35 11.44 5.14 3.07
C ASP A 35 11.12 5.91 1.77
N LEU A 36 10.05 5.53 1.07
CA LEU A 36 9.61 6.20 -0.15
C LEU A 36 9.13 7.63 0.10
N ASP A 37 8.58 7.92 1.29
CA ASP A 37 8.13 9.26 1.66
C ASP A 37 9.25 10.29 1.78
N ALA A 38 10.47 9.83 2.11
CA ALA A 38 11.64 10.69 2.18
C ALA A 38 11.93 11.37 0.83
N ASN A 39 11.70 10.66 -0.30
CA ASN A 39 11.92 11.23 -1.63
C ASN A 39 11.06 10.60 -2.73
N LEU A 40 9.87 11.15 -2.96
CA LEU A 40 8.93 10.68 -3.98
C LEU A 40 9.39 10.89 -5.43
N THR A 41 10.31 11.82 -5.67
CA THR A 41 10.79 12.16 -7.03
C THR A 41 12.04 11.42 -7.45
N ALA A 42 12.70 10.72 -6.52
CA ALA A 42 13.85 9.90 -6.87
C ALA A 42 13.43 8.77 -7.81
N PHE A 43 14.31 8.52 -8.78
CA PHE A 43 14.23 7.33 -9.61
C PHE A 43 14.88 6.17 -8.87
N ASN A 44 14.18 5.07 -8.73
CA ASN A 44 14.69 3.87 -8.12
C ASN A 44 15.23 2.94 -9.23
N GLU A 45 16.52 2.64 -9.17
CA GLU A 45 17.18 1.79 -10.16
C GLU A 45 16.76 0.32 -10.07
N GLU A 46 16.40 -0.16 -8.89
CA GLU A 46 15.97 -1.56 -8.67
C GLU A 46 14.64 -1.83 -9.38
N PHE A 47 13.68 -0.92 -9.24
CA PHE A 47 12.34 -1.06 -9.82
C PHE A 47 12.18 -0.36 -11.17
N GLN A 48 13.21 0.36 -11.64
CA GLN A 48 13.18 1.16 -12.87
C GLN A 48 12.01 2.17 -12.92
N GLU A 49 11.60 2.68 -11.76
CA GLU A 49 10.45 3.56 -11.60
C GLU A 49 10.69 4.69 -10.61
N TYR A 50 9.89 5.74 -10.69
CA TYR A 50 9.92 6.82 -9.70
C TYR A 50 9.23 6.39 -8.41
N ASN A 51 9.77 6.84 -7.28
CA ASN A 51 9.30 6.48 -5.95
C ASN A 51 7.81 6.75 -5.72
N TYR A 52 7.21 7.78 -6.33
CA TYR A 52 5.76 8.00 -6.23
C TYR A 52 4.91 6.87 -6.85
N LYS A 53 5.38 6.24 -7.93
CA LYS A 53 4.72 5.06 -8.54
C LYS A 53 4.90 3.83 -7.69
N ILE A 54 6.12 3.62 -7.18
CA ILE A 54 6.42 2.51 -6.27
C ILE A 54 5.56 2.64 -5.02
N LYS A 55 5.42 3.85 -4.47
CA LYS A 55 4.55 4.13 -3.32
C LYS A 55 3.10 3.73 -3.61
N PHE A 56 2.57 4.12 -4.78
CA PHE A 56 1.24 3.70 -5.21
C PHE A 56 1.08 2.17 -5.22
N HIS A 57 2.03 1.45 -5.83
CA HIS A 57 2.01 -0.03 -5.87
C HIS A 57 2.13 -0.66 -4.47
N LYS A 58 2.93 -0.09 -3.56
CA LYS A 58 2.99 -0.58 -2.18
C LYS A 58 1.68 -0.35 -1.42
N CYS A 59 0.98 0.74 -1.67
CA CYS A 59 -0.37 0.94 -1.13
C CYS A 59 -1.39 -0.05 -1.73
N GLU A 60 -1.28 -0.41 -3.01
CA GLU A 60 -2.08 -1.49 -3.60
C GLU A 60 -1.81 -2.84 -2.93
N ASN A 61 -0.55 -3.15 -2.62
CA ASN A 61 -0.21 -4.37 -1.89
C ASN A 61 -0.84 -4.38 -0.49
N LEU A 62 -0.84 -3.25 0.24
CA LEU A 62 -1.55 -3.14 1.53
C LEU A 62 -3.05 -3.42 1.37
N TYR A 63 -3.67 -2.86 0.31
CA TYR A 63 -5.09 -3.07 0.05
C TYR A 63 -5.40 -4.55 -0.25
N GLN A 64 -4.59 -5.24 -1.05
CA GLN A 64 -4.79 -6.65 -1.39
C GLN A 64 -4.76 -7.57 -0.15
N GLU A 65 -3.95 -7.25 0.86
CA GLU A 65 -3.87 -8.04 2.11
C GLU A 65 -5.20 -8.00 2.89
N VAL A 66 -5.97 -6.92 2.78
CA VAL A 66 -7.26 -6.76 3.48
C VAL A 66 -8.47 -6.93 2.58
N GLU A 67 -8.32 -6.92 1.26
CA GLU A 67 -9.41 -6.91 0.28
C GLU A 67 -10.45 -8.02 0.52
N SER A 68 -10.00 -9.21 0.90
CA SER A 68 -10.90 -10.35 1.17
C SER A 68 -11.88 -10.12 2.33
N LYS A 69 -11.56 -9.23 3.27
CA LYS A 69 -12.34 -8.99 4.51
C LYS A 69 -13.19 -7.72 4.45
N LEU A 70 -13.04 -6.90 3.42
CA LEU A 70 -13.72 -5.61 3.32
C LEU A 70 -15.19 -5.73 2.94
N THR A 71 -16.00 -4.83 3.49
CA THR A 71 -17.39 -4.69 3.06
C THR A 71 -17.47 -4.12 1.64
N PRO A 72 -18.54 -4.41 0.87
CA PRO A 72 -18.72 -3.85 -0.47
C PRO A 72 -18.68 -2.30 -0.52
N LYS A 73 -19.12 -1.63 0.56
CA LYS A 73 -19.09 -0.17 0.68
C LYS A 73 -17.65 0.36 0.79
N GLU A 74 -16.80 -0.31 1.58
CA GLU A 74 -15.40 0.08 1.75
C GLU A 74 -14.61 -0.16 0.48
N LYS A 75 -14.83 -1.29 -0.19
CA LYS A 75 -14.25 -1.59 -1.51
C LYS A 75 -14.57 -0.49 -2.52
N ALA A 76 -15.86 -0.11 -2.64
CA ALA A 76 -16.26 0.93 -3.58
C ALA A 76 -15.60 2.30 -3.28
N ARG A 77 -15.46 2.66 -2.00
CA ARG A 77 -14.81 3.91 -1.59
C ARG A 77 -13.34 3.93 -1.97
N ILE A 78 -12.61 2.85 -1.69
CA ILE A 78 -11.19 2.74 -2.04
C ILE A 78 -11.00 2.67 -3.55
N GLU A 79 -11.81 1.89 -4.26
CA GLU A 79 -11.71 1.78 -5.71
C GLU A 79 -11.93 3.12 -6.41
N THR A 80 -12.88 3.92 -5.90
CA THR A 80 -13.09 5.30 -6.39
C THR A 80 -11.83 6.16 -6.21
N LEU A 81 -11.19 6.08 -5.04
CA LEU A 81 -9.96 6.82 -4.75
C LEU A 81 -8.79 6.32 -5.62
N ARG A 82 -8.67 5.01 -5.80
CA ARG A 82 -7.67 4.36 -6.65
C ARG A 82 -7.80 4.80 -8.11
N ILE A 83 -8.99 4.72 -8.69
CA ILE A 83 -9.27 5.17 -10.06
C ILE A 83 -8.96 6.66 -10.21
N TYR A 84 -9.31 7.47 -9.21
CA TYR A 84 -9.00 8.90 -9.23
C TYR A 84 -7.49 9.16 -9.27
N ILE A 85 -6.71 8.44 -8.45
CA ILE A 85 -5.24 8.57 -8.40
C ILE A 85 -4.61 8.16 -9.73
N ILE A 86 -5.03 7.02 -10.30
CA ILE A 86 -4.53 6.56 -11.61
C ILE A 86 -4.81 7.61 -12.68
N ASN A 87 -6.06 8.05 -12.80
CA ASN A 87 -6.46 9.07 -13.79
C ASN A 87 -5.71 10.39 -13.59
N PHE A 88 -5.42 10.77 -12.34
CA PHE A 88 -4.66 11.98 -12.05
C PHE A 88 -3.19 11.85 -12.49
N MET A 89 -2.53 10.74 -12.14
CA MET A 89 -1.13 10.48 -12.51
C MET A 89 -0.93 10.35 -14.03
N ASP A 90 -1.90 9.77 -14.74
CA ASP A 90 -1.85 9.62 -16.20
C ASP A 90 -2.06 10.95 -16.92
N LYS A 91 -2.99 11.78 -16.42
CA LYS A 91 -3.32 13.08 -17.02
C LYS A 91 -2.29 14.16 -16.68
N HIS A 92 -1.66 14.08 -15.51
CA HIS A 92 -0.75 15.10 -15.01
C HIS A 92 0.65 14.54 -14.78
N SER A 93 1.56 14.83 -15.72
CA SER A 93 2.97 14.52 -15.53
C SER A 93 3.60 15.37 -14.44
N VAL A 94 4.21 14.71 -13.44
CA VAL A 94 5.04 15.35 -12.39
C VAL A 94 6.26 16.05 -13.02
N PHE A 95 6.75 15.54 -14.14
CA PHE A 95 7.90 16.11 -14.84
C PHE A 95 7.47 16.95 -16.05
N LYS A 96 7.94 18.19 -16.10
CA LYS A 96 7.79 19.09 -17.22
C LYS A 96 9.10 19.16 -18.00
N THR A 97 9.08 18.75 -19.25
CA THR A 97 10.24 18.88 -20.14
C THR A 97 10.24 20.27 -20.77
N ILE A 98 11.22 21.11 -20.41
CA ILE A 98 11.48 22.37 -21.09
C ILE A 98 12.54 22.13 -22.15
N LYS A 99 12.15 22.28 -23.43
CA LYS A 99 13.07 22.24 -24.57
C LYS A 99 13.62 23.64 -24.81
N LYS A 100 14.94 23.78 -24.82
CA LYS A 100 15.61 25.01 -25.25
C LYS A 100 15.47 25.11 -26.78
N LYS A 101 14.81 26.17 -27.25
CA LYS A 101 14.57 26.39 -28.70
C LYS A 101 15.78 27.01 -29.43
N THR A 102 16.82 27.37 -28.70
CA THR A 102 18.02 28.04 -29.21
C THR A 102 19.26 27.20 -28.97
N TYR A 103 20.18 27.23 -29.94
CA TYR A 103 21.40 26.44 -29.92
C TYR A 103 22.31 26.82 -28.74
N PRO A 104 22.93 25.85 -28.04
CA PRO A 104 22.78 24.40 -28.22
C PRO A 104 21.43 23.90 -27.68
N PHE A 105 20.75 23.08 -28.49
CA PHE A 105 19.48 22.45 -28.11
C PHE A 105 19.72 21.54 -26.89
N SER A 106 18.99 21.80 -25.82
CA SER A 106 19.03 21.00 -24.60
C SER A 106 17.62 20.86 -24.05
N SER A 107 17.32 19.73 -23.44
CA SER A 107 16.08 19.52 -22.69
C SER A 107 16.42 19.46 -21.22
N LYS A 108 15.72 20.28 -20.42
CA LYS A 108 15.77 20.20 -18.95
C LYS A 108 14.43 19.66 -18.47
N GLN A 109 14.46 18.58 -17.70
CA GLN A 109 13.31 18.17 -16.92
C GLN A 109 13.25 19.02 -15.65
N ILE A 110 12.08 19.58 -15.39
CA ILE A 110 11.80 20.35 -14.18
C ILE A 110 10.62 19.67 -13.50
N ILE A 111 10.71 19.54 -12.19
CA ILE A 111 9.64 18.98 -11.37
C ILE A 111 8.54 20.03 -11.26
N ASN A 112 7.31 19.63 -11.55
CA ASN A 112 6.13 20.44 -11.30
C ASN A 112 5.72 20.30 -9.84
N THR A 113 6.20 21.20 -8.99
CA THR A 113 5.99 21.14 -7.54
C THR A 113 4.51 21.12 -7.14
N ASN A 114 3.65 21.80 -7.89
CA ASN A 114 2.20 21.81 -7.62
C ASN A 114 1.57 20.43 -7.85
N ILE A 115 1.91 19.78 -8.97
CA ILE A 115 1.43 18.43 -9.26
C ILE A 115 2.03 17.43 -8.29
N LEU A 116 3.32 17.55 -7.96
CA LEU A 116 3.98 16.70 -6.97
C LEU A 116 3.29 16.79 -5.61
N GLN A 117 2.94 17.99 -5.15
CA GLN A 117 2.24 18.17 -3.88
C GLN A 117 0.87 17.48 -3.88
N ILE A 118 0.11 17.61 -4.97
CA ILE A 118 -1.19 16.94 -5.11
C ILE A 118 -1.00 15.42 -5.10
N VAL A 119 -0.02 14.89 -5.84
CA VAL A 119 0.29 13.45 -5.84
C VAL A 119 0.66 12.97 -4.43
N ARG A 120 1.52 13.72 -3.71
CA ARG A 120 1.90 13.41 -2.34
C ARG A 120 0.68 13.35 -1.42
N ASP A 121 -0.19 14.35 -1.46
CA ASP A 121 -1.39 14.41 -0.63
C ASP A 121 -2.38 13.27 -0.95
N LEU A 122 -2.54 12.94 -2.24
CA LEU A 122 -3.39 11.83 -2.67
C LEU A 122 -2.84 10.47 -2.22
N LEU A 123 -1.54 10.23 -2.40
CA LEU A 123 -0.90 8.99 -1.96
C LEU A 123 -0.93 8.85 -0.43
N SER A 124 -0.72 9.94 0.30
CA SER A 124 -0.83 9.95 1.77
C SER A 124 -2.24 9.63 2.25
N ARG A 125 -3.28 10.18 1.60
CA ARG A 125 -4.68 9.84 1.91
C ARG A 125 -5.00 8.39 1.60
N TYR A 126 -4.53 7.88 0.46
CA TYR A 126 -4.73 6.49 0.07
C TYR A 126 -4.06 5.53 1.04
N GLU A 127 -2.81 5.81 1.39
CA GLU A 127 -2.08 5.07 2.42
C GLU A 127 -2.80 5.09 3.77
N THR A 128 -3.28 6.26 4.21
CA THR A 128 -4.00 6.38 5.48
C THR A 128 -5.26 5.51 5.50
N GLU A 129 -6.03 5.49 4.41
CA GLU A 129 -7.20 4.61 4.31
C GLU A 129 -6.81 3.13 4.28
N CYS A 130 -5.76 2.76 3.54
CA CYS A 130 -5.25 1.39 3.53
C CYS A 130 -4.79 0.94 4.93
N ARG A 131 -4.02 1.77 5.65
CA ARG A 131 -3.58 1.50 7.02
C ARG A 131 -4.77 1.35 7.97
N ARG A 132 -5.76 2.25 7.89
CA ARG A 132 -7.00 2.17 8.69
C ARG A 132 -7.74 0.84 8.49
N LEU A 133 -7.76 0.32 7.26
CA LEU A 133 -8.38 -0.98 6.96
C LEU A 133 -7.54 -2.17 7.40
N VAL A 134 -6.22 -2.07 7.32
CA VAL A 134 -5.29 -3.06 7.89
C VAL A 134 -5.44 -3.12 9.41
N ASP A 135 -5.60 -2.00 10.09
CA ASP A 135 -5.84 -1.99 11.52
C ASP A 135 -7.23 -2.57 11.86
N ALA A 136 -8.26 -2.25 11.06
CA ALA A 136 -9.63 -2.71 11.28
C ALA A 136 -9.86 -4.20 10.96
N HIS A 137 -9.14 -4.77 9.99
CA HIS A 137 -9.40 -6.13 9.48
C HIS A 137 -8.15 -7.04 9.44
N GLY A 138 -6.96 -6.46 9.48
CA GLY A 138 -5.68 -7.17 9.42
C GLY A 138 -5.23 -7.72 10.77
N MET A 139 -5.67 -7.13 11.90
CA MET A 139 -5.37 -7.56 13.26
C MET A 139 -6.48 -8.37 13.93
N ASP A 140 -7.27 -9.13 13.16
CA ASP A 140 -8.05 -10.24 13.74
C ASP A 140 -7.13 -11.41 14.12
N THR A 141 -6.22 -11.14 15.05
CA THR A 141 -6.00 -12.00 16.21
C THR A 141 -6.95 -11.50 17.30
N SER A 142 -8.25 -11.53 17.04
CA SER A 142 -9.17 -11.88 18.12
C SER A 142 -8.73 -13.30 18.52
N TYR A 143 -7.79 -13.37 19.47
CA TYR A 143 -7.99 -14.29 20.57
C TYR A 143 -9.46 -14.09 20.93
N ASN A 144 -10.29 -15.09 20.63
CA ASN A 144 -11.49 -15.26 21.42
C ASN A 144 -10.97 -15.38 22.85
N GLU A 145 -10.81 -14.25 23.52
CA GLU A 145 -11.04 -14.10 24.94
C GLU A 145 -12.50 -14.54 25.14
N GLU A 146 -12.73 -15.85 25.10
CA GLU A 146 -13.65 -16.45 26.04
C GLU A 146 -12.93 -16.41 27.39
N GLU A 147 -12.89 -15.20 27.97
CA GLU A 147 -13.09 -15.09 29.40
C GLU A 147 -14.46 -15.70 29.71
N GLY A 148 -14.47 -16.66 30.63
CA GLY A 148 -15.67 -16.98 31.39
C GLY A 148 -16.12 -18.43 31.30
N LEU A 149 -15.51 -19.29 32.11
CA LEU A 149 -16.22 -19.80 33.28
C LEU A 149 -15.21 -20.37 34.28
N PHE A 150 -15.27 -19.80 35.48
CA PHE A 150 -14.81 -20.41 36.73
C PHE A 150 -15.36 -21.84 36.90
#